data_AF-A0A178BC01-F1
#
_entry.id   AF-A0A178BC01-F1
#
_cell.length_a   1.000
_cell.length_b   1.000
_cell.length_c   1.000
_cell.angle_alpha   90.00
_cell.angle_beta   90.00
_cell.angle_gamma   90.00
#
_symmetry.space_group_name_H-M   'P 1'
#
loop_
_entity.id
_entity.type
_entity.pdbx_description
1 polymer ?
#
loop_
_entity_poly.entity_id
_entity_poly.type
_entity_poly.pdbx_seq_one_letter_code
_entity_poly.pdbx_strand_id
1 'polypeptide(L)'
;MHARSNQLEAQLPRGQGPRLDNIAEDVQYIIAAELANTSPPSIFALAQSSHSLRQAALPFIYRVVVLTREEDEAKKQEAYEALIGQFRGRGKCSIAHHVRSLVIKDEIPTDDLMMILDTIDELGVLQKLSWETTAHIPPRVLDKLHHTWPDLELTVHVLLRKHSKNHVHRQMDGKLLSSSLLRSLTYEVIYEGYQADHPASQEWAKITRAISAGGNLRMLKVHMKECREEPENDSQVELSRDRRLPALEEFTLYGAYSYNWSDDHCRMLADSVDLSTLHTLNLSSGMPTTFFKAFTGRLPGLKTLRVEIRRNVNVDSTASFISAVNTLQSLDIDGPTSVVDILWPAIVQHRATLTDICLRKHVSLGRLEEIMKTFPSVKRLGWNVPYEDQSNYLGFISCMKLERLQIFLHLPGTSSNYCGELIAERMGEMRSPALDKEGSQAAAVAIMQNLTALEGHKIERLTLHLMRTACWDRGDPYKLWAKLQVRQHEHPGKQVKFEFLGKQRWTYEDEVEEELELDWPVAL
;
A
#
# COMPACT_ATOMS: atom_id res chain seq x y z
N MET A 1 -65.00 -13.28 55.57
CA MET A 1 -64.17 -12.11 55.90
C MET A 1 -62.72 -12.58 55.94
N HIS A 2 -61.84 -11.95 55.16
CA HIS A 2 -60.40 -12.19 55.00
C HIS A 2 -59.92 -13.55 54.45
N ALA A 3 -59.50 -13.51 53.18
CA ALA A 3 -58.33 -14.25 52.71
C ALA A 3 -57.48 -13.28 51.86
N ARG A 4 -56.32 -12.88 52.36
CA ARG A 4 -55.28 -12.22 51.57
C ARG A 4 -54.09 -13.17 51.49
N SER A 5 -53.82 -13.60 50.26
CA SER A 5 -52.65 -14.37 49.85
C SER A 5 -51.44 -13.45 49.76
N ASN A 6 -50.31 -13.87 50.34
CA ASN A 6 -49.03 -13.21 50.23
C ASN A 6 -48.37 -13.59 48.90
N GLN A 7 -48.19 -12.63 47.99
CA GLN A 7 -47.24 -12.73 46.88
C GLN A 7 -46.05 -11.81 47.17
N LEU A 8 -44.89 -12.44 47.35
CA LEU A 8 -43.57 -11.81 47.26
C LEU A 8 -43.22 -11.64 45.77
N GLU A 9 -43.60 -10.49 45.20
CA GLU A 9 -43.00 -10.01 43.94
C GLU A 9 -41.81 -9.11 44.29
N ALA A 10 -40.61 -9.61 44.00
CA ALA A 10 -39.40 -8.79 43.97
C ALA A 10 -39.53 -7.75 42.84
N GLN A 11 -39.74 -6.50 43.23
CA GLN A 11 -39.79 -5.36 42.31
C GLN A 11 -38.39 -5.09 41.74
N LEU A 12 -38.11 -5.56 40.52
CA LEU A 12 -37.02 -5.00 39.71
C LEU A 12 -37.47 -3.64 39.15
N PRO A 13 -36.68 -2.56 39.32
CA PRO A 13 -37.07 -1.24 38.85
C PRO A 13 -37.15 -1.22 37.31
N ARG A 14 -38.35 -0.93 36.80
CA ARG A 14 -38.61 -0.69 35.38
C ARG A 14 -37.91 0.62 34.96
N GLY A 15 -36.85 0.54 34.17
CA GLY A 15 -36.28 1.72 33.51
C GLY A 15 -34.79 1.69 33.13
N GLN A 16 -34.02 0.65 33.44
CA GLN A 16 -32.63 0.53 32.98
C GLN A 16 -32.44 -0.79 32.26
N GLY A 17 -32.35 -0.75 30.93
CA GLY A 17 -31.78 -1.86 30.18
C GLY A 17 -30.35 -2.16 30.68
N PRO A 18 -29.83 -3.38 30.47
CA PRO A 18 -28.48 -3.73 30.89
C PRO A 18 -27.49 -2.71 30.31
N ARG A 19 -26.77 -2.06 31.22
CA ARG A 19 -25.76 -1.05 30.95
C ARG A 19 -24.46 -1.76 30.56
N LEU A 20 -23.84 -1.35 29.44
CA LEU A 20 -22.60 -1.97 28.93
C LEU A 20 -21.41 -1.79 29.87
N ASP A 21 -21.47 -0.84 30.79
CA ASP A 21 -20.49 -0.63 31.86
C ASP A 21 -20.63 -1.64 33.02
N ASN A 22 -21.74 -2.37 33.10
CA ASN A 22 -22.02 -3.34 34.16
C ASN A 22 -21.82 -4.81 33.74
N ILE A 23 -21.51 -5.07 32.47
CA ILE A 23 -21.15 -6.42 32.01
C ILE A 23 -19.70 -6.74 32.37
N ALA A 24 -19.36 -8.03 32.42
CA ALA A 24 -18.02 -8.49 32.78
C ALA A 24 -16.93 -7.95 31.81
N GLU A 25 -15.74 -7.67 32.36
CA GLU A 25 -14.64 -7.01 31.64
C GLU A 25 -14.18 -7.78 30.40
N ASP A 26 -14.21 -9.11 30.44
CA ASP A 26 -13.93 -9.99 29.31
C ASP A 26 -14.92 -9.78 28.16
N VAL A 27 -16.20 -9.63 28.46
CA VAL A 27 -17.24 -9.32 27.46
C VAL A 27 -17.03 -7.91 26.89
N GLN A 28 -16.69 -6.93 27.73
CA GLN A 28 -16.36 -5.57 27.26
C GLN A 28 -15.15 -5.59 26.32
N TYR A 29 -14.13 -6.38 26.64
CA TYR A 29 -12.95 -6.56 25.80
C TYR A 29 -13.29 -7.22 24.46
N ILE A 30 -14.13 -8.26 24.44
CA ILE A 30 -14.58 -8.92 23.20
C ILE A 30 -15.35 -7.92 22.32
N ILE A 31 -16.22 -7.09 22.90
CA ILE A 31 -16.94 -6.04 22.16
C ILE A 31 -15.94 -5.03 21.59
N ALA A 32 -14.98 -4.56 22.38
CA ALA A 32 -13.96 -3.63 21.92
C ALA A 32 -13.08 -4.23 20.81
N ALA A 33 -12.73 -5.52 20.91
CA ALA A 33 -11.98 -6.25 19.89
C ALA A 33 -12.75 -6.35 18.57
N GLU A 34 -14.04 -6.69 18.64
CA GLU A 34 -14.88 -6.78 17.46
C GLU A 34 -15.08 -5.41 16.81
N LEU A 35 -15.28 -4.37 17.62
CA LEU A 35 -15.32 -2.99 17.13
C LEU A 35 -13.99 -2.57 16.52
N ALA A 36 -12.86 -3.00 17.06
CA ALA A 36 -11.55 -2.71 16.48
C ALA A 36 -11.37 -3.32 15.09
N ASN A 37 -11.92 -4.51 14.88
CA ASN A 37 -11.86 -5.19 13.59
C ASN A 37 -12.87 -4.64 12.58
N THR A 38 -14.05 -4.21 13.02
CA THR A 38 -15.17 -3.83 12.14
C THR A 38 -15.32 -2.33 11.95
N SER A 39 -15.06 -1.52 12.98
CA SER A 39 -15.16 -0.07 12.96
C SER A 39 -14.17 0.59 13.93
N PRO A 40 -12.91 0.73 13.52
CA PRO A 40 -11.86 1.28 14.36
C PRO A 40 -12.21 2.66 15.00
N PRO A 41 -12.86 3.62 14.31
CA PRO A 41 -13.25 4.90 14.92
C PRO A 41 -14.27 4.76 16.07
N SER A 42 -15.09 3.70 16.06
CA SER A 42 -16.09 3.45 17.10
C SER A 42 -15.46 3.08 18.44
N ILE A 43 -14.21 2.62 18.46
CA ILE A 43 -13.47 2.35 19.70
C ILE A 43 -13.30 3.64 20.51
N PHE A 44 -13.00 4.77 19.87
CA PHE A 44 -12.84 6.04 20.56
C PHE A 44 -14.14 6.50 21.22
N ALA A 45 -15.28 6.32 20.54
CA ALA A 45 -16.60 6.60 21.09
C ALA A 45 -16.93 5.67 22.28
N LEU A 46 -16.56 4.39 22.18
CA LEU A 46 -16.70 3.43 23.28
C LEU A 46 -15.88 3.88 24.51
N ALA A 47 -14.63 4.28 24.29
CA ALA A 47 -13.73 4.74 25.34
C ALA A 47 -14.18 6.03 26.03
N GLN A 48 -14.98 6.85 25.37
CA GLN A 48 -15.57 8.07 25.94
C GLN A 48 -16.84 7.81 26.75
N SER A 49 -17.43 6.62 26.65
CA SER A 49 -18.74 6.32 27.23
C SER A 49 -18.71 6.03 28.73
N SER A 50 -17.67 5.33 29.22
CA SER A 50 -17.48 5.06 30.65
C SER A 50 -16.02 4.73 30.98
N HIS A 51 -15.66 4.77 32.27
CA HIS A 51 -14.31 4.39 32.70
C HIS A 51 -13.98 2.91 32.42
N SER A 52 -14.93 2.00 32.69
CA SER A 52 -14.74 0.56 32.45
C SER A 52 -14.52 0.28 30.96
N LEU A 53 -15.37 0.84 30.11
CA LEU A 53 -15.27 0.70 28.66
C LEU A 53 -14.01 1.35 28.09
N ARG A 54 -13.56 2.45 28.71
CA ARG A 54 -12.25 3.04 28.40
C ARG A 54 -11.14 2.04 28.64
N GLN A 55 -11.07 1.41 29.80
CA GLN A 55 -10.02 0.42 30.11
C GLN A 55 -10.02 -0.75 29.12
N ALA A 56 -11.20 -1.26 28.74
CA ALA A 56 -11.33 -2.30 27.73
C ALA A 56 -10.87 -1.85 26.32
N ALA A 57 -11.03 -0.56 26.00
CA ALA A 57 -10.70 0.02 24.70
C ALA A 57 -9.21 0.44 24.55
N LEU A 58 -8.53 0.82 25.64
CA LEU A 58 -7.14 1.29 25.63
C LEU A 58 -6.16 0.35 24.88
N PRO A 59 -6.23 -1.00 25.04
CA PRO A 59 -5.35 -1.93 24.33
C PRO A 59 -5.44 -1.83 22.81
N PHE A 60 -6.57 -1.38 22.28
CA PHE A 60 -6.81 -1.27 20.84
C PHE A 60 -6.47 0.13 20.32
N ILE A 61 -6.79 1.17 21.10
CA ILE A 61 -6.46 2.56 20.76
C ILE A 61 -4.94 2.77 20.72
N TYR A 62 -4.22 2.29 21.74
CA TYR A 62 -2.79 2.53 21.89
C TYR A 62 -1.92 1.37 21.38
N ARG A 63 -2.52 0.40 20.68
CA ARG A 63 -1.77 -0.72 20.10
C ARG A 63 -0.70 -0.24 19.12
N VAL A 64 -1.07 0.74 18.31
CA VAL A 64 -0.22 1.38 17.32
C VAL A 64 -0.07 2.83 17.72
N VAL A 65 1.16 3.29 17.90
CA VAL A 65 1.46 4.69 18.19
C VAL A 65 2.18 5.27 16.98
N VAL A 66 1.68 6.40 16.48
CA VAL A 66 2.29 7.12 15.36
C VAL A 66 2.94 8.39 15.89
N LEU A 67 4.24 8.54 15.65
CA LEU A 67 5.02 9.73 15.98
C LEU A 67 5.27 10.54 14.70
N THR A 68 4.67 11.73 14.67
CA THR A 68 4.83 12.70 13.59
C THR A 68 5.02 14.07 14.22
N ARG A 69 6.11 14.75 13.90
CA ARG A 69 6.46 16.07 14.43
C ARG A 69 6.58 17.07 13.28
N GLU A 70 5.44 17.37 12.67
CA GLU A 70 5.39 18.30 11.54
C GLU A 70 5.30 19.74 12.06
N GLU A 71 6.39 20.51 11.92
CA GLU A 71 6.51 21.87 12.49
C GLU A 71 5.50 22.86 11.89
N ASP A 72 5.07 22.64 10.65
CA ASP A 72 4.16 23.53 9.92
C ASP A 72 2.67 23.31 10.27
N GLU A 73 2.35 22.24 11.00
CA GLU A 73 0.99 21.83 11.33
C GLU A 73 0.75 21.87 12.85
N ALA A 74 0.30 23.02 13.37
CA ALA A 74 0.13 23.27 14.80
C ALA A 74 -0.64 22.16 15.56
N LYS A 75 -1.67 21.56 14.93
CA LYS A 75 -2.44 20.46 15.53
C LYS A 75 -1.63 19.18 15.68
N LYS A 76 -0.76 18.86 14.72
CA LYS A 76 0.13 17.68 14.79
C LYS A 76 1.20 17.89 15.84
N GLN A 77 1.75 19.10 15.94
CA GLN A 77 2.70 19.45 16.99
C GLN A 77 2.06 19.36 18.39
N GLU A 78 0.85 19.89 18.58
CA GLU A 78 0.13 19.79 19.85
C GLU A 78 -0.15 18.32 20.23
N ALA A 79 -0.58 17.51 19.26
CA ALA A 79 -0.82 16.08 19.48
C ALA A 79 0.47 15.33 19.85
N TYR A 80 1.58 15.64 19.18
CA TYR A 80 2.91 15.11 19.51
C TYR A 80 3.30 15.46 20.95
N GLU A 81 3.25 16.74 21.32
CA GLU A 81 3.60 17.19 22.67
C GLU A 81 2.72 16.57 23.75
N ALA A 82 1.42 16.45 23.50
CA ALA A 82 0.47 15.79 24.40
C ALA A 82 0.80 14.30 24.59
N LEU A 83 1.21 13.61 23.53
CA LEU A 83 1.64 12.21 23.59
C LEU A 83 2.95 12.06 24.36
N ILE A 84 3.97 12.87 24.04
CA ILE A 84 5.25 12.89 24.77
C ILE A 84 5.02 13.20 26.26
N GLY A 85 4.12 14.14 26.58
CA GLY A 85 3.72 14.44 27.95
C GLY A 85 3.18 13.23 28.71
N GLN A 86 2.43 12.35 28.05
CA GLN A 86 1.92 11.10 28.65
C GLN A 86 3.04 10.09 28.95
N PHE A 87 4.05 10.00 28.09
CA PHE A 87 5.21 9.12 28.34
C PHE A 87 6.16 9.68 29.42
N ARG A 88 6.30 11.01 29.52
CA ARG A 88 7.13 11.66 30.57
C ARG A 88 6.57 11.50 31.99
N GLY A 89 5.29 11.16 32.14
CA GLY A 89 4.63 10.99 33.44
C GLY A 89 5.19 9.81 34.24
N ARG A 90 6.22 10.06 35.07
CA ARG A 90 6.84 9.03 35.94
C ARG A 90 5.80 8.23 36.72
N GLY A 91 5.77 6.91 36.49
CA GLY A 91 4.99 5.93 37.27
C GLY A 91 3.52 5.76 36.89
N LYS A 92 3.03 6.38 35.81
CA LYS A 92 1.61 6.31 35.39
C LYS A 92 1.38 6.19 33.88
N CYS A 93 2.39 5.86 33.08
CA CYS A 93 2.19 5.70 31.64
C CYS A 93 1.45 4.39 31.33
N SER A 94 0.15 4.33 31.66
CA SER A 94 -0.70 3.16 31.41
C SER A 94 -0.80 2.82 29.93
N ILE A 95 -0.54 3.79 29.04
CA ILE A 95 -0.57 3.58 27.60
C ILE A 95 0.60 2.70 27.10
N ALA A 96 1.79 2.80 27.71
CA ALA A 96 3.00 2.11 27.22
C ALA A 96 2.84 0.58 27.24
N HIS A 97 2.16 0.05 28.25
CA HIS A 97 1.85 -1.38 28.36
C HIS A 97 1.06 -1.93 27.15
N HIS A 98 0.28 -1.07 26.49
CA HIS A 98 -0.56 -1.45 25.35
C HIS A 98 0.15 -1.31 24.00
N VAL A 99 1.28 -0.60 23.92
CA VAL A 99 1.99 -0.36 22.67
C VAL A 99 2.61 -1.67 22.16
N ARG A 100 2.27 -2.04 20.93
CA ARG A 100 2.83 -3.21 20.21
C ARG A 100 3.51 -2.80 18.92
N SER A 101 3.10 -1.68 18.32
CA SER A 101 3.68 -1.12 17.11
C SER A 101 3.96 0.35 17.27
N LEU A 102 5.12 0.79 16.81
CA LEU A 102 5.49 2.20 16.73
C LEU A 102 5.71 2.57 15.26
N VAL A 103 5.19 3.72 14.82
CA VAL A 103 5.37 4.24 13.45
C VAL A 103 6.00 5.62 13.54
N ILE A 104 7.13 5.82 12.87
CA ILE A 104 7.89 7.08 12.87
C ILE A 104 7.78 7.71 11.48
N LYS A 105 7.13 8.87 11.37
CA LYS A 105 6.90 9.54 10.07
C LYS A 105 7.77 10.78 9.83
N ASP A 106 8.51 11.22 10.84
CA ASP A 106 9.32 12.44 10.78
C ASP A 106 10.61 12.31 11.60
N GLU A 107 11.46 13.32 11.57
CA GLU A 107 12.65 13.42 12.41
C GLU A 107 12.25 13.69 13.87
N ILE A 108 12.21 12.62 14.66
CA ILE A 108 11.90 12.70 16.10
C ILE A 108 13.21 12.84 16.90
N PRO A 109 13.28 13.75 17.89
CA PRO A 109 14.43 13.85 18.78
C PRO A 109 14.81 12.51 19.39
N THR A 110 16.10 12.19 19.36
CA THR A 110 16.62 10.91 19.87
C THR A 110 16.25 10.70 21.34
N ASP A 111 16.28 11.76 22.16
CA ASP A 111 15.95 11.68 23.58
C ASP A 111 14.46 11.34 23.82
N ASP A 112 13.55 11.88 23.00
CA ASP A 112 12.13 11.54 23.08
C ASP A 112 11.89 10.09 22.65
N LEU A 113 12.55 9.63 21.57
CA LEU A 113 12.47 8.23 21.14
C LEU A 113 12.99 7.27 22.20
N MET A 114 14.18 7.53 22.76
CA MET A 114 14.76 6.69 23.81
C MET A 114 13.84 6.63 25.04
N MET A 115 13.29 7.78 25.46
CA MET A 115 12.36 7.83 26.58
C MET A 115 11.10 6.98 26.35
N ILE A 116 10.52 7.03 25.14
CA ILE A 116 9.38 6.17 24.77
C ILE A 116 9.78 4.70 24.81
N LEU A 117 10.90 4.34 24.20
CA LEU A 117 11.35 2.95 24.11
C LEU A 117 11.69 2.38 25.49
N ASP A 118 12.36 3.14 26.35
CA ASP A 118 12.65 2.74 27.73
C ASP A 118 11.35 2.53 28.53
N THR A 119 10.36 3.41 28.35
CA THR A 119 9.06 3.26 29.01
C THR A 119 8.30 2.02 28.51
N ILE A 120 8.39 1.70 27.20
CA ILE A 120 7.77 0.50 26.63
C ILE A 120 8.51 -0.76 27.09
N ASP A 121 9.84 -0.73 27.19
CA ASP A 121 10.65 -1.84 27.72
C ASP A 121 10.29 -2.17 29.17
N GLU A 122 10.13 -1.16 30.01
CA GLU A 122 9.74 -1.35 31.41
C GLU A 122 8.33 -1.93 31.59
N LEU A 123 7.38 -1.58 30.70
CA LEU A 123 5.95 -1.81 30.94
C LEU A 123 5.27 -2.75 29.93
N GLY A 124 5.90 -3.06 28.80
CA GLY A 124 5.28 -3.72 27.67
C GLY A 124 6.26 -4.49 26.78
N VAL A 125 5.83 -4.81 25.56
CA VAL A 125 6.65 -5.52 24.57
C VAL A 125 6.39 -4.90 23.20
N LEU A 126 7.43 -4.36 22.58
CA LEU A 126 7.33 -3.86 21.21
C LEU A 126 7.50 -5.03 20.23
N GLN A 127 6.57 -5.17 19.29
CA GLN A 127 6.59 -6.23 18.28
C GLN A 127 6.96 -5.71 16.89
N LYS A 128 6.57 -4.47 16.57
CA LYS A 128 6.83 -3.87 15.26
C LYS A 128 7.31 -2.43 15.39
N LEU A 129 8.24 -2.06 14.53
CA LEU A 129 8.65 -0.67 14.32
C LEU A 129 8.58 -0.37 12.81
N SER A 130 7.80 0.65 12.43
CA SER A 130 7.78 1.19 11.07
C SER A 130 8.53 2.51 11.05
N TRP A 131 9.56 2.60 10.23
CA TRP A 131 10.39 3.78 10.03
C TRP A 131 10.08 4.38 8.66
N GLU A 132 9.19 5.35 8.62
CA GLU A 132 8.62 6.00 7.43
C GLU A 132 9.12 7.44 7.29
N THR A 133 10.44 7.62 7.39
CA THR A 133 11.09 8.92 7.23
C THR A 133 12.44 8.77 6.55
N THR A 134 12.92 9.85 5.93
CA THR A 134 14.27 9.89 5.36
C THR A 134 15.36 10.01 6.41
N ALA A 135 15.01 10.41 7.64
CA ALA A 135 15.97 10.49 8.74
C ALA A 135 16.59 9.12 9.01
N HIS A 136 17.88 9.09 9.33
CA HIS A 136 18.56 7.86 9.74
C HIS A 136 18.08 7.43 11.12
N ILE A 137 18.06 6.12 11.38
CA ILE A 137 17.79 5.66 12.75
C ILE A 137 19.00 6.01 13.61
N PRO A 138 18.84 6.76 14.72
CA PRO A 138 19.96 7.05 15.59
C PRO A 138 20.61 5.74 16.09
N PRO A 139 21.96 5.61 16.07
CA PRO A 139 22.62 4.36 16.43
C PRO A 139 22.22 3.82 17.81
N ARG A 140 22.06 4.72 18.79
CA ARG A 140 21.61 4.36 20.14
C ARG A 140 20.21 3.73 20.15
N VAL A 141 19.31 4.21 19.30
CA VAL A 141 17.96 3.66 19.15
C VAL A 141 18.05 2.27 18.54
N LEU A 142 18.80 2.11 17.45
CA LEU A 142 18.96 0.80 16.80
C LEU A 142 19.59 -0.25 17.72
N ASP A 143 20.65 0.12 18.44
CA ASP A 143 21.33 -0.74 19.41
C ASP A 143 20.37 -1.17 20.55
N LYS A 144 19.53 -0.24 21.04
CA LYS A 144 18.49 -0.52 22.03
C LYS A 144 17.46 -1.51 21.51
N LEU A 145 17.00 -1.37 20.27
CA LEU A 145 16.05 -2.29 19.64
C LEU A 145 16.65 -3.70 19.52
N HIS A 146 17.88 -3.81 19.02
CA HIS A 146 18.60 -5.10 18.91
C HIS A 146 18.76 -5.80 20.25
N HIS A 147 19.07 -5.06 21.30
CA HIS A 147 19.29 -5.63 22.63
C HIS A 147 17.99 -6.04 23.33
N THR A 148 16.96 -5.20 23.20
CA THR A 148 15.73 -5.32 24.01
C THR A 148 14.70 -6.26 23.37
N TRP A 149 14.54 -6.17 22.04
CA TRP A 149 13.53 -6.94 21.30
C TRP A 149 14.17 -7.61 20.07
N PRO A 150 14.88 -8.74 20.26
CA PRO A 150 15.57 -9.42 19.17
C PRO A 150 14.62 -10.01 18.10
N ASP A 151 13.34 -10.21 18.44
CA ASP A 151 12.30 -10.70 17.53
C ASP A 151 11.44 -9.57 16.92
N LEU A 152 11.82 -8.30 17.12
CA LEU A 152 11.11 -7.15 16.58
C LEU A 152 11.12 -7.16 15.05
N GLU A 153 9.96 -6.92 14.43
CA GLU A 153 9.88 -6.68 12.99
C GLU A 153 10.11 -5.20 12.67
N LEU A 154 11.23 -4.91 12.01
CA LEU A 154 11.55 -3.57 11.51
C LEU A 154 11.10 -3.45 10.05
N THR A 155 10.22 -2.49 9.80
CA THR A 155 9.77 -2.06 8.46
C THR A 155 10.37 -0.70 8.17
N VAL A 156 11.03 -0.56 7.02
CA VAL A 156 11.70 0.69 6.64
C VAL A 156 11.13 1.17 5.31
N HIS A 157 10.73 2.43 5.28
CA HIS A 157 10.21 3.11 4.10
C HIS A 157 10.94 4.45 3.93
N VAL A 158 11.92 4.46 3.03
CA VAL A 158 12.79 5.62 2.77
C VAL A 158 12.69 5.98 1.29
N LEU A 159 11.79 6.90 0.98
CA LEU A 159 11.61 7.51 -0.35
C LEU A 159 12.02 8.99 -0.33
N LEU A 160 12.27 9.55 -1.51
CA LEU A 160 12.67 10.95 -1.71
C LEU A 160 13.93 11.36 -0.92
N ARG A 161 14.83 10.41 -0.68
CA ARG A 161 16.02 10.62 0.14
C ARG A 161 16.89 11.76 -0.38
N LYS A 162 16.95 11.92 -1.71
CA LYS A 162 17.66 13.01 -2.39
C LYS A 162 17.20 14.41 -1.95
N HIS A 163 15.93 14.54 -1.55
CA HIS A 163 15.31 15.81 -1.16
C HIS A 163 15.38 16.08 0.35
N SER A 164 16.00 15.20 1.14
CA SER A 164 16.13 15.41 2.59
C SER A 164 16.86 16.71 2.92
N LYS A 165 16.33 17.48 3.88
CA LYS A 165 16.93 18.75 4.33
C LYS A 165 18.35 18.51 4.88
N ASN A 166 18.53 17.43 5.64
CA ASN A 166 19.82 17.04 6.19
C ASN A 166 20.63 16.24 5.16
N HIS A 167 21.83 16.72 4.83
CA HIS A 167 22.72 16.07 3.88
C HIS A 167 23.17 14.66 4.31
N VAL A 168 23.25 14.39 5.62
CA VAL A 168 23.61 13.06 6.13
C VAL A 168 22.53 12.05 5.75
N HIS A 169 21.26 12.44 5.87
CA HIS A 169 20.11 11.61 5.54
C HIS A 169 19.98 11.32 4.05
N ARG A 170 20.63 12.13 3.20
CA ARG A 170 20.74 11.84 1.76
C ARG A 170 21.62 10.63 1.48
N GLN A 171 22.46 10.20 2.42
CA GLN A 171 23.30 9.00 2.28
C GLN A 171 22.57 7.74 2.76
N MET A 172 23.07 6.59 2.34
CA MET A 172 22.51 5.29 2.70
C MET A 172 22.82 4.96 4.16
N ASP A 173 21.80 4.61 4.95
CA ASP A 173 21.97 4.13 6.32
C ASP A 173 22.41 2.66 6.33
N GLY A 174 23.71 2.43 6.16
CA GLY A 174 24.26 1.08 6.07
C GLY A 174 23.98 0.22 7.31
N LYS A 175 23.94 0.81 8.51
CA LYS A 175 23.67 0.08 9.75
C LYS A 175 22.23 -0.41 9.78
N LEU A 176 21.27 0.46 9.48
CA LEU A 176 19.86 0.12 9.38
C LEU A 176 19.62 -1.00 8.36
N LEU A 177 20.19 -0.85 7.15
CA LEU A 177 19.99 -1.82 6.07
C LEU A 177 20.62 -3.19 6.36
N SER A 178 21.64 -3.23 7.24
CA SER A 178 22.26 -4.47 7.72
C SER A 178 21.63 -5.04 8.99
N SER A 179 20.58 -4.41 9.51
CA SER A 179 19.91 -4.85 10.75
C SER A 179 19.29 -6.24 10.57
N SER A 180 19.49 -7.12 11.55
CA SER A 180 18.82 -8.42 11.62
C SER A 180 17.33 -8.32 11.95
N LEU A 181 16.85 -7.16 12.41
CA LEU A 181 15.41 -6.93 12.63
C LEU A 181 14.68 -6.56 11.34
N LEU A 182 15.42 -6.18 10.29
CA LEU A 182 14.83 -5.68 9.05
C LEU A 182 14.05 -6.79 8.33
N ARG A 183 12.72 -6.66 8.35
CA ARG A 183 11.77 -7.59 7.72
C ARG A 183 11.25 -7.07 6.39
N SER A 184 11.05 -5.76 6.29
CA SER A 184 10.50 -5.09 5.11
C SER A 184 11.29 -3.83 4.79
N LEU A 185 11.64 -3.67 3.51
CA LEU A 185 12.39 -2.53 3.01
C LEU A 185 11.74 -2.01 1.73
N THR A 186 11.27 -0.77 1.79
CA THR A 186 10.95 0.05 0.64
C THR A 186 11.96 1.18 0.54
N TYR A 187 12.72 1.24 -0.55
CA TYR A 187 13.90 2.11 -0.64
C TYR A 187 14.05 2.74 -2.03
N GLU A 188 14.43 4.01 -2.07
CA GLU A 188 14.86 4.69 -3.29
C GLU A 188 16.37 4.48 -3.53
N VAL A 189 16.69 3.82 -4.65
CA VAL A 189 18.07 3.71 -5.14
C VAL A 189 18.40 4.95 -5.93
N ILE A 190 19.39 5.71 -5.45
CA ILE A 190 19.85 6.90 -6.15
C ILE A 190 20.88 6.48 -7.20
N TYR A 191 20.63 6.93 -8.42
CA TYR A 191 21.60 6.91 -9.51
C TYR A 191 22.07 8.35 -9.74
N GLU A 192 23.35 8.63 -9.46
CA GLU A 192 23.93 9.96 -9.63
C GLU A 192 25.29 9.89 -10.33
N GLY A 193 25.57 10.87 -11.19
CA GLY A 193 26.86 11.01 -11.87
C GLY A 193 26.84 10.43 -13.28
N TYR A 194 27.00 11.31 -14.27
CA TYR A 194 27.25 10.94 -15.67
C TYR A 194 28.38 11.78 -16.29
N GLN A 195 28.77 12.85 -15.62
CA GLN A 195 29.82 13.75 -16.09
C GLN A 195 31.19 13.21 -15.66
N ALA A 196 32.23 13.50 -16.44
CA ALA A 196 33.59 13.01 -16.17
C ALA A 196 34.14 13.47 -14.80
N ASP A 197 33.61 14.57 -14.26
CA ASP A 197 33.91 15.13 -12.93
C ASP A 197 33.02 14.57 -11.81
N HIS A 198 31.94 13.86 -12.15
CA HIS A 198 31.00 13.22 -11.23
C HIS A 198 30.70 11.79 -11.71
N PRO A 199 31.59 10.81 -11.44
CA PRO A 199 31.42 9.45 -11.94
C PRO A 199 30.13 8.82 -11.41
N ALA A 200 29.53 7.95 -12.24
CA ALA A 200 28.35 7.19 -11.88
C ALA A 200 28.53 6.48 -10.54
N SER A 201 27.69 6.85 -9.57
CA SER A 201 27.57 6.21 -8.28
C SER A 201 26.27 5.40 -8.27
N GLN A 202 26.43 4.09 -8.11
CA GLN A 202 25.32 3.17 -7.95
C GLN A 202 25.32 2.59 -6.55
N GLU A 203 24.16 2.61 -5.90
CA GLU A 203 24.02 2.11 -4.53
C GLU A 203 23.66 0.62 -4.46
N TRP A 204 23.36 -0.02 -5.59
CA TRP A 204 22.99 -1.44 -5.66
C TRP A 204 23.99 -2.35 -4.95
N ALA A 205 25.28 -2.14 -5.18
CA ALA A 205 26.37 -2.86 -4.52
C ALA A 205 26.32 -2.76 -2.99
N LYS A 206 26.00 -1.57 -2.47
CA LYS A 206 25.96 -1.29 -1.03
C LYS A 206 24.69 -1.85 -0.40
N ILE A 207 23.55 -1.68 -1.07
CA ILE A 207 22.25 -2.21 -0.61
C ILE A 207 22.29 -3.73 -0.58
N THR A 208 22.76 -4.36 -1.66
CA THR A 208 22.82 -5.83 -1.76
C THR A 208 23.69 -6.42 -0.66
N ARG A 209 24.85 -5.80 -0.38
CA ARG A 209 25.70 -6.19 0.75
C ARG A 209 25.02 -6.04 2.09
N ALA A 210 24.34 -4.92 2.33
CA ALA A 210 23.69 -4.64 3.60
C ALA A 210 22.54 -5.62 3.86
N ILE A 211 21.63 -5.81 2.89
CA ILE A 211 20.48 -6.71 3.07
C ILE A 211 20.91 -8.18 3.20
N SER A 212 21.99 -8.57 2.52
CA SER A 212 22.54 -9.93 2.66
C SER A 212 23.17 -10.15 4.04
N ALA A 213 23.75 -9.10 4.63
CA ALA A 213 24.33 -9.18 5.98
C ALA A 213 23.25 -9.30 7.07
N GLY A 214 22.09 -8.65 6.92
CA GLY A 214 20.99 -8.72 7.89
C GLY A 214 20.24 -10.05 7.87
N GLY A 215 20.05 -10.66 6.70
CA GLY A 215 19.52 -12.04 6.53
C GLY A 215 18.02 -12.25 6.76
N ASN A 216 17.32 -11.32 7.43
CA ASN A 216 15.91 -11.49 7.81
C ASN A 216 14.89 -10.75 6.92
N LEU A 217 15.36 -10.05 5.89
CA LEU A 217 14.49 -9.34 4.95
C LEU A 217 13.59 -10.35 4.21
N ARG A 218 12.30 -10.00 4.08
CA ARG A 218 11.33 -10.76 3.28
C ARG A 218 10.66 -9.94 2.21
N MET A 219 10.50 -8.64 2.41
CA MET A 219 9.88 -7.76 1.42
C MET A 219 10.90 -6.74 0.98
N LEU A 220 11.25 -6.76 -0.31
CA LEU A 220 12.15 -5.80 -0.92
C LEU A 220 11.41 -5.05 -2.03
N LYS A 221 11.14 -3.77 -1.81
CA LYS A 221 10.58 -2.85 -2.80
C LYS A 221 11.61 -1.78 -3.11
N VAL A 222 12.05 -1.72 -4.36
CA VAL A 222 13.05 -0.74 -4.78
C VAL A 222 12.42 0.21 -5.79
N HIS A 223 12.61 1.51 -5.54
CA HIS A 223 12.27 2.57 -6.47
C HIS A 223 13.54 3.07 -7.15
N MET A 224 13.57 2.95 -8.47
CA MET A 224 14.61 3.51 -9.32
C MET A 224 14.05 4.77 -9.96
N LYS A 225 14.55 5.94 -9.58
CA LYS A 225 14.18 7.17 -10.26
C LYS A 225 15.02 7.33 -11.52
N GLU A 226 14.36 7.52 -12.67
CA GLU A 226 15.07 7.69 -13.94
C GLU A 226 16.04 8.87 -13.89
N CYS A 227 17.29 8.62 -14.23
CA CYS A 227 18.23 9.67 -14.62
C CYS A 227 18.09 9.84 -16.13
N ARG A 228 17.69 11.05 -16.58
CA ARG A 228 17.43 11.36 -18.01
C ARG A 228 18.64 11.22 -18.93
N GLU A 229 19.81 10.94 -18.37
CA GLU A 229 21.06 10.75 -19.10
C GLU A 229 21.42 9.25 -18.97
N GLU A 230 21.12 8.49 -20.02
CA GLU A 230 21.33 7.04 -20.10
C GLU A 230 22.82 6.68 -19.96
N PRO A 231 23.21 5.96 -18.90
CA PRO A 231 24.46 5.24 -18.87
C PRO A 231 24.27 3.84 -19.45
N GLU A 232 25.34 3.32 -20.04
CA GLU A 232 25.40 1.91 -20.45
C GLU A 232 25.21 0.98 -19.22
N ASN A 233 24.11 0.20 -19.27
CA ASN A 233 23.92 -1.17 -18.76
C ASN A 233 24.28 -1.60 -17.32
N ASP A 234 24.72 -0.76 -16.40
CA ASP A 234 25.20 -1.28 -15.10
C ASP A 234 24.18 -1.30 -13.95
N SER A 235 22.96 -0.80 -14.13
CA SER A 235 21.95 -0.75 -13.05
C SER A 235 21.39 -2.15 -12.73
N GLN A 236 22.09 -2.90 -11.89
CA GLN A 236 21.65 -4.23 -11.43
C GLN A 236 22.06 -4.50 -9.98
N VAL A 237 21.31 -5.39 -9.32
CA VAL A 237 21.66 -5.91 -8.00
C VAL A 237 23.01 -6.60 -8.09
N GLU A 238 23.97 -6.25 -7.22
CA GLU A 238 25.30 -6.85 -7.26
C GLU A 238 25.27 -8.24 -6.60
N LEU A 239 25.18 -9.26 -7.44
CA LEU A 239 25.13 -10.65 -7.00
C LEU A 239 26.51 -11.28 -7.09
N SER A 240 26.82 -12.19 -6.17
CA SER A 240 28.01 -13.04 -6.26
C SER A 240 27.67 -14.45 -5.80
N ARG A 241 28.44 -15.45 -6.25
CA ARG A 241 28.18 -16.87 -5.89
C ARG A 241 28.21 -17.12 -4.38
N ASP A 242 28.99 -16.32 -3.66
CA ASP A 242 29.17 -16.42 -2.21
C ASP A 242 28.14 -15.61 -1.42
N ARG A 243 27.30 -14.81 -2.10
CA ARG A 243 26.29 -13.95 -1.48
C ARG A 243 24.91 -14.34 -1.96
N ARG A 244 24.12 -14.88 -1.03
CA ARG A 244 22.70 -15.14 -1.24
C ARG A 244 21.89 -13.98 -0.73
N LEU A 245 20.87 -13.62 -1.49
CA LEU A 245 19.81 -12.78 -0.99
C LEU A 245 19.04 -13.55 0.09
N PRO A 246 18.47 -12.84 1.08
CA PRO A 246 17.60 -13.47 2.06
C PRO A 246 16.38 -14.10 1.37
N ALA A 247 15.68 -15.00 2.08
CA ALA A 247 14.53 -15.73 1.54
C ALA A 247 13.32 -14.80 1.31
N LEU A 248 13.34 -14.04 0.22
CA LEU A 248 12.33 -13.02 -0.10
C LEU A 248 10.96 -13.67 -0.34
N GLU A 249 9.94 -13.05 0.23
CA GLU A 249 8.52 -13.33 0.02
C GLU A 249 7.90 -12.36 -1.01
N GLU A 250 8.40 -11.13 -1.07
CA GLU A 250 8.01 -10.12 -2.06
C GLU A 250 9.24 -9.43 -2.66
N PHE A 251 9.25 -9.32 -3.99
CA PHE A 251 10.22 -8.53 -4.73
C PHE A 251 9.51 -7.59 -5.71
N THR A 252 9.75 -6.29 -5.51
CA THR A 252 9.12 -5.23 -6.29
C THR A 252 10.19 -4.27 -6.81
N LEU A 253 10.19 -4.02 -8.12
CA LEU A 253 11.04 -3.04 -8.78
C LEU A 253 10.17 -2.01 -9.51
N TYR A 254 10.21 -0.77 -9.04
CA TYR A 254 9.58 0.39 -9.67
C TYR A 254 10.64 1.19 -10.45
N GLY A 255 10.27 1.73 -11.62
CA GLY A 255 11.16 2.52 -12.48
C GLY A 255 12.35 1.76 -13.10
N ALA A 256 12.27 0.43 -13.17
CA ALA A 256 13.25 -0.51 -13.70
C ALA A 256 13.48 -0.45 -15.22
N TYR A 257 13.15 0.65 -15.89
CA TYR A 257 13.43 0.83 -17.32
C TYR A 257 14.93 0.81 -17.62
N SER A 258 15.74 1.22 -16.65
CA SER A 258 17.20 1.18 -16.71
C SER A 258 17.79 -0.08 -16.07
N TYR A 259 16.96 -0.98 -15.49
CA TYR A 259 17.48 -2.18 -14.84
C TYR A 259 17.99 -3.20 -15.87
N ASN A 260 19.22 -3.68 -15.70
CA ASN A 260 19.82 -4.62 -16.62
C ASN A 260 19.33 -6.06 -16.36
N TRP A 261 18.49 -6.57 -17.28
CA TRP A 261 18.03 -7.96 -17.30
C TRP A 261 18.89 -8.84 -18.22
N SER A 262 20.21 -8.80 -18.11
CA SER A 262 21.09 -9.67 -18.90
C SER A 262 20.89 -11.15 -18.54
N ASP A 263 21.23 -12.05 -19.46
CA ASP A 263 21.13 -13.51 -19.23
C ASP A 263 22.00 -13.97 -18.07
N ASP A 264 23.21 -13.41 -17.96
CA ASP A 264 24.14 -13.72 -16.86
C ASP A 264 23.56 -13.25 -15.52
N HIS A 265 23.06 -12.02 -15.46
CA HIS A 265 22.46 -11.47 -14.24
C HIS A 265 21.22 -12.24 -13.81
N CYS A 266 20.31 -12.57 -14.73
CA CYS A 266 19.11 -13.34 -14.40
C CYS A 266 19.44 -14.75 -13.88
N ARG A 267 20.48 -15.39 -14.43
CA ARG A 267 20.98 -16.68 -13.92
C ARG A 267 21.54 -16.53 -12.50
N MET A 268 22.38 -15.52 -12.28
CA MET A 268 22.92 -15.23 -10.95
C MET A 268 21.80 -14.94 -9.93
N LEU A 269 20.78 -14.16 -10.31
CA LEU A 269 19.64 -13.86 -9.45
C LEU A 269 18.87 -15.12 -9.08
N ALA A 270 18.61 -15.99 -10.05
CA ALA A 270 17.89 -17.23 -9.82
C ALA A 270 18.67 -18.23 -8.92
N ASP A 271 20.00 -18.13 -8.87
CA ASP A 271 20.86 -18.96 -8.03
C ASP A 271 21.11 -18.34 -6.64
N SER A 272 20.95 -17.02 -6.52
CA SER A 272 21.15 -16.26 -5.28
C SER A 272 19.88 -16.10 -4.43
N VAL A 273 18.69 -16.37 -4.97
CA VAL A 273 17.39 -16.21 -4.27
C VAL A 273 16.75 -17.56 -3.97
N ASP A 274 16.14 -17.70 -2.80
CA ASP A 274 15.21 -18.82 -2.54
C ASP A 274 13.89 -18.59 -3.27
N LEU A 275 13.74 -19.22 -4.43
CA LEU A 275 12.56 -19.08 -5.29
C LEU A 275 11.31 -19.78 -4.72
N SER A 276 11.45 -20.61 -3.69
CA SER A 276 10.31 -21.32 -3.08
C SER A 276 9.48 -20.42 -2.17
N THR A 277 10.08 -19.36 -1.62
CA THR A 277 9.42 -18.41 -0.73
C THR A 277 8.82 -17.21 -1.46
N LEU A 278 9.21 -16.96 -2.71
CA LEU A 278 8.78 -15.76 -3.43
C LEU A 278 7.31 -15.90 -3.88
N HIS A 279 6.42 -15.11 -3.27
CA HIS A 279 4.98 -15.13 -3.49
C HIS A 279 4.47 -13.95 -4.30
N THR A 280 5.15 -12.81 -4.21
CA THR A 280 4.78 -11.59 -4.92
C THR A 280 5.94 -11.09 -5.76
N LEU A 281 5.67 -10.88 -7.04
CA LEU A 281 6.62 -10.32 -7.98
C LEU A 281 5.99 -9.13 -8.71
N ASN A 282 6.61 -7.97 -8.59
CA ASN A 282 6.18 -6.76 -9.29
C ASN A 282 7.34 -6.17 -10.09
N LEU A 283 7.23 -6.26 -11.41
CA LEU A 283 8.18 -5.73 -12.39
C LEU A 283 7.47 -4.67 -13.24
N SER A 284 6.86 -3.67 -12.57
CA SER A 284 5.97 -2.68 -13.17
C SER A 284 6.65 -1.62 -14.05
N SER A 285 7.84 -1.92 -14.57
CA SER A 285 8.61 -0.96 -15.38
C SER A 285 9.57 -1.70 -16.31
N GLY A 286 9.26 -1.65 -17.61
CA GLY A 286 10.03 -2.35 -18.63
C GLY A 286 9.63 -3.82 -18.80
N MET A 287 10.12 -4.43 -19.89
CA MET A 287 9.81 -5.83 -20.22
C MET A 287 11.02 -6.74 -19.99
N PRO A 288 11.06 -7.50 -18.89
CA PRO A 288 12.21 -8.30 -18.52
C PRO A 288 12.14 -9.67 -19.21
N THR A 289 12.20 -9.68 -20.55
CA THR A 289 12.07 -10.91 -21.38
C THR A 289 13.03 -12.01 -20.91
N THR A 290 14.28 -11.63 -20.66
CA THR A 290 15.34 -12.53 -20.17
C THR A 290 15.02 -13.11 -18.79
N PHE A 291 14.46 -12.29 -17.90
CA PHE A 291 13.99 -12.76 -16.60
C PHE A 291 12.91 -13.84 -16.78
N PHE A 292 11.88 -13.60 -17.60
CA PHE A 292 10.83 -14.58 -17.80
C PHE A 292 11.38 -15.90 -18.37
N LYS A 293 12.33 -15.85 -19.30
CA LYS A 293 13.03 -17.06 -19.79
C LYS A 293 13.75 -17.80 -18.66
N ALA A 294 14.53 -17.08 -17.85
CA ALA A 294 15.35 -17.69 -16.80
C ALA A 294 14.53 -18.26 -15.62
N PHE A 295 13.36 -17.68 -15.33
CA PHE A 295 12.53 -18.04 -14.17
C PHE A 295 11.30 -18.89 -14.51
N THR A 296 11.04 -19.17 -15.80
CA THR A 296 9.93 -20.04 -16.23
C THR A 296 10.03 -21.40 -15.54
N GLY A 297 8.96 -21.80 -14.83
CA GLY A 297 8.89 -23.07 -14.10
C GLY A 297 9.71 -23.16 -12.82
N ARG A 298 10.34 -22.04 -12.36
CA ARG A 298 11.18 -22.02 -11.15
C ARG A 298 10.54 -21.34 -9.94
N LEU A 299 9.34 -20.78 -10.08
CA LEU A 299 8.62 -20.05 -9.03
C LEU A 299 7.34 -20.78 -8.62
N PRO A 300 7.46 -21.91 -7.90
CA PRO A 300 6.30 -22.77 -7.58
C PRO A 300 5.31 -22.13 -6.60
N GLY A 301 5.73 -21.11 -5.86
CA GLY A 301 4.91 -20.42 -4.86
C GLY A 301 4.37 -19.06 -5.29
N LEU A 302 4.55 -18.66 -6.55
CA LEU A 302 4.15 -17.32 -7.01
C LEU A 302 2.63 -17.18 -7.04
N LYS A 303 2.11 -16.22 -6.29
CA LYS A 303 0.66 -15.93 -6.18
C LYS A 303 0.29 -14.61 -6.85
N THR A 304 1.17 -13.61 -6.81
CA THR A 304 0.90 -12.27 -7.34
C THR A 304 1.96 -11.91 -8.37
N LEU A 305 1.52 -11.55 -9.57
CA LEU A 305 2.38 -11.07 -10.65
C LEU A 305 1.87 -9.72 -11.14
N ARG A 306 2.74 -8.71 -11.11
CA ARG A 306 2.52 -7.44 -11.81
C ARG A 306 3.63 -7.18 -12.82
N VAL A 307 3.24 -6.86 -14.05
CA VAL A 307 4.17 -6.64 -15.16
C VAL A 307 3.71 -5.49 -16.03
N GLU A 308 4.67 -4.66 -16.48
CA GLU A 308 4.44 -3.73 -17.58
C GLU A 308 4.99 -4.31 -18.87
N ILE A 309 4.24 -4.20 -19.96
CA ILE A 309 4.62 -4.71 -21.27
C ILE A 309 4.48 -3.60 -22.31
N ARG A 310 5.61 -3.23 -22.91
CA ARG A 310 5.67 -2.20 -23.96
C ARG A 310 5.08 -2.70 -25.28
N ARG A 311 4.71 -1.76 -26.15
CA ARG A 311 4.28 -2.06 -27.52
C ARG A 311 5.43 -2.69 -28.31
N ASN A 312 5.08 -3.58 -29.25
CA ASN A 312 6.00 -4.21 -30.21
C ASN A 312 7.09 -5.12 -29.61
N VAL A 313 6.91 -5.62 -28.39
CA VAL A 313 7.83 -6.60 -27.80
C VAL A 313 7.27 -8.01 -27.97
N ASN A 314 8.15 -8.99 -28.18
CA ASN A 314 7.78 -10.40 -28.22
C ASN A 314 7.42 -10.89 -26.80
N VAL A 315 6.17 -11.30 -26.60
CA VAL A 315 5.62 -11.73 -25.30
C VAL A 315 5.57 -13.24 -25.09
N ASP A 316 6.18 -14.04 -25.98
CA ASP A 316 6.15 -15.51 -25.90
C ASP A 316 6.80 -16.02 -24.61
N SER A 317 7.87 -15.37 -24.17
CA SER A 317 8.55 -15.71 -22.91
C SER A 317 7.67 -15.38 -21.70
N THR A 318 6.94 -14.27 -21.73
CA THR A 318 5.99 -13.90 -20.68
C THR A 318 4.79 -14.86 -20.65
N ALA A 319 4.25 -15.24 -21.80
CA ALA A 319 3.17 -16.22 -21.90
C ALA A 319 3.59 -17.59 -21.36
N SER A 320 4.81 -18.03 -21.71
CA SER A 320 5.40 -19.28 -21.22
C SER A 320 5.60 -19.24 -19.71
N PHE A 321 6.10 -18.12 -19.20
CA PHE A 321 6.27 -17.90 -17.76
C PHE A 321 4.94 -17.98 -17.01
N ILE A 322 3.92 -17.24 -17.46
CA ILE A 322 2.58 -17.25 -16.85
C ILE A 322 2.01 -18.66 -16.86
N SER A 323 2.13 -19.39 -17.97
CA SER A 323 1.63 -20.77 -18.10
C SER A 323 2.33 -21.75 -17.16
N ALA A 324 3.60 -21.50 -16.81
CA ALA A 324 4.39 -22.39 -15.96
C ALA A 324 4.16 -22.18 -14.45
N VAL A 325 3.53 -21.07 -14.06
CA VAL A 325 3.11 -20.85 -12.68
C VAL A 325 1.81 -21.62 -12.45
N ASN A 326 1.65 -22.30 -11.32
CA ASN A 326 0.43 -23.09 -11.04
C ASN A 326 -0.45 -22.49 -9.93
N THR A 327 0.06 -21.49 -9.22
CA THR A 327 -0.54 -20.94 -7.99
C THR A 327 -0.98 -19.49 -8.12
N LEU A 328 -1.08 -18.97 -9.35
CA LEU A 328 -1.32 -17.55 -9.58
C LEU A 328 -2.76 -17.18 -9.16
N GLN A 329 -2.87 -16.20 -8.26
CA GLN A 329 -4.12 -15.69 -7.69
C GLN A 329 -4.39 -14.25 -8.11
N SER A 330 -3.33 -13.46 -8.33
CA SER A 330 -3.43 -12.06 -8.72
C SER A 330 -2.54 -11.76 -9.91
N LEU A 331 -3.12 -11.14 -10.93
CA LEU A 331 -2.45 -10.74 -12.16
C LEU A 331 -2.76 -9.28 -12.51
N ASP A 332 -1.73 -8.45 -12.59
CA ASP A 332 -1.81 -7.05 -13.01
C ASP A 332 -0.92 -6.83 -14.24
N ILE A 333 -1.53 -6.57 -15.40
CA ILE A 333 -0.84 -6.34 -16.65
C ILE A 333 -1.08 -4.90 -17.09
N ASP A 334 0.00 -4.14 -17.21
CA ASP A 334 0.00 -2.86 -17.91
C ASP A 334 0.62 -3.02 -19.30
N GLY A 335 -0.21 -3.24 -20.32
CA GLY A 335 0.27 -3.41 -21.69
C GLY A 335 -0.84 -3.20 -22.71
N PRO A 336 -0.52 -2.91 -23.98
CA PRO A 336 -1.52 -2.65 -25.01
C PRO A 336 -2.47 -3.85 -25.17
N THR A 337 -3.70 -3.61 -25.61
CA THR A 337 -4.73 -4.65 -25.78
C THR A 337 -4.24 -5.84 -26.62
N SER A 338 -3.46 -5.58 -27.69
CA SER A 338 -2.87 -6.63 -28.53
C SER A 338 -1.94 -7.58 -27.76
N VAL A 339 -1.23 -7.10 -26.74
CA VAL A 339 -0.40 -7.94 -25.87
C VAL A 339 -1.29 -8.81 -24.98
N VAL A 340 -2.34 -8.23 -24.40
CA VAL A 340 -3.29 -8.98 -23.56
C VAL A 340 -3.92 -10.12 -24.36
N ASP A 341 -4.26 -9.88 -25.62
CA ASP A 341 -4.83 -10.90 -26.51
C ASP A 341 -3.85 -12.08 -26.74
N ILE A 342 -2.56 -11.81 -26.88
CA ILE A 342 -1.52 -12.85 -27.04
C ILE A 342 -1.31 -13.61 -25.72
N LEU A 343 -1.31 -12.91 -24.58
CA LEU A 343 -1.15 -13.54 -23.26
C LEU A 343 -2.38 -14.33 -22.82
N TRP A 344 -3.55 -14.04 -23.40
CA TRP A 344 -4.83 -14.55 -22.96
C TRP A 344 -4.88 -16.08 -22.78
N PRO A 345 -4.37 -16.92 -23.72
CA PRO A 345 -4.38 -18.37 -23.54
C PRO A 345 -3.62 -18.84 -22.30
N ALA A 346 -2.54 -18.14 -21.92
CA ALA A 346 -1.80 -18.42 -20.69
C ALA A 346 -2.61 -18.01 -19.45
N ILE A 347 -3.27 -16.85 -19.50
CA ILE A 347 -4.10 -16.35 -18.39
C ILE A 347 -5.28 -17.30 -18.11
N VAL A 348 -5.94 -17.80 -19.15
CA VAL A 348 -7.09 -18.73 -19.04
C VAL A 348 -6.73 -20.05 -18.33
N GLN A 349 -5.47 -20.47 -18.34
CA GLN A 349 -5.03 -21.67 -17.60
C GLN A 349 -5.26 -21.52 -16.09
N HIS A 350 -5.28 -20.28 -15.59
CA HIS A 350 -5.49 -19.94 -14.19
C HIS A 350 -6.95 -19.65 -13.81
N ARG A 351 -7.90 -20.07 -14.65
CA ARG A 351 -9.34 -19.86 -14.43
C ARG A 351 -9.87 -20.29 -13.06
N ALA A 352 -9.23 -21.28 -12.45
CA ALA A 352 -9.63 -21.84 -11.16
C ALA A 352 -8.95 -21.15 -9.96
N THR A 353 -7.87 -20.40 -10.18
CA THR A 353 -7.03 -19.85 -9.11
C THR A 353 -7.05 -18.32 -9.07
N LEU A 354 -7.26 -17.64 -10.20
CA LEU A 354 -7.30 -16.18 -10.24
C LEU A 354 -8.52 -15.63 -9.50
N THR A 355 -8.23 -14.78 -8.52
CA THR A 355 -9.20 -13.98 -7.75
C THR A 355 -9.10 -12.50 -8.08
N ASP A 356 -7.95 -12.05 -8.57
CA ASP A 356 -7.67 -10.65 -8.86
C ASP A 356 -7.11 -10.51 -10.28
N ILE A 357 -7.81 -9.76 -11.13
CA ILE A 357 -7.38 -9.46 -12.51
C ILE A 357 -7.38 -7.95 -12.71
N CYS A 358 -6.25 -7.39 -13.12
CA CYS A 358 -6.12 -5.98 -13.46
C CYS A 358 -5.46 -5.83 -14.85
N LEU A 359 -6.17 -5.22 -15.79
CA LEU A 359 -5.73 -5.01 -17.17
C LEU A 359 -5.74 -3.51 -17.45
N ARG A 360 -4.62 -2.81 -17.21
CA ARG A 360 -4.60 -1.33 -17.11
C ARG A 360 -4.85 -0.57 -18.42
N LYS A 361 -4.92 -1.27 -19.57
CA LYS A 361 -5.28 -0.69 -20.87
C LYS A 361 -6.71 -1.04 -21.26
N HIS A 362 -7.16 -0.52 -22.40
CA HIS A 362 -8.51 -0.70 -22.87
C HIS A 362 -8.84 -2.18 -23.07
N VAL A 363 -9.95 -2.60 -22.49
CA VAL A 363 -10.52 -3.95 -22.60
C VAL A 363 -11.89 -3.81 -23.23
N SER A 364 -12.16 -4.54 -24.31
CA SER A 364 -13.47 -4.51 -24.97
C SER A 364 -14.55 -5.17 -24.10
N LEU A 365 -15.82 -4.80 -24.28
CA LEU A 365 -16.95 -5.44 -23.60
C LEU A 365 -16.96 -6.97 -23.80
N GLY A 366 -16.66 -7.45 -25.01
CA GLY A 366 -16.58 -8.89 -25.30
C GLY A 366 -15.50 -9.61 -24.47
N ARG A 367 -14.38 -8.95 -24.16
CA ARG A 367 -13.35 -9.52 -23.28
C ARG A 367 -13.79 -9.52 -21.82
N LEU A 368 -14.53 -8.50 -21.36
CA LEU A 368 -15.12 -8.50 -20.02
C LEU A 368 -16.16 -9.62 -19.86
N GLU A 369 -16.97 -9.86 -20.90
CA GLU A 369 -17.86 -11.02 -20.96
C GLU A 369 -17.13 -12.34 -20.82
N GLU A 370 -16.02 -12.48 -21.53
CA GLU A 370 -15.19 -13.66 -21.43
C GLU A 370 -14.56 -13.80 -20.04
N ILE A 371 -14.11 -12.70 -19.42
CA ILE A 371 -13.59 -12.72 -18.04
C ILE A 371 -14.65 -13.27 -17.09
N MET A 372 -15.86 -12.74 -17.15
CA MET A 372 -16.97 -13.17 -16.29
C MET A 372 -17.30 -14.65 -16.46
N LYS A 373 -17.32 -15.15 -17.70
CA LYS A 373 -17.62 -16.56 -18.00
C LYS A 373 -16.47 -17.49 -17.60
N THR A 374 -15.24 -17.02 -17.73
CA THR A 374 -14.04 -17.86 -17.58
C THR A 374 -13.55 -17.90 -16.14
N PHE A 375 -13.63 -16.80 -15.39
CA PHE A 375 -13.05 -16.68 -14.05
C PHE A 375 -14.13 -16.45 -12.97
N PRO A 376 -14.85 -17.51 -12.55
CA PRO A 376 -15.97 -17.39 -11.63
C PRO A 376 -15.57 -16.96 -10.20
N SER A 377 -14.28 -17.08 -9.85
CA SER A 377 -13.74 -16.74 -8.52
C SER A 377 -13.18 -15.33 -8.44
N VAL A 378 -13.27 -14.53 -9.50
CA VAL A 378 -12.76 -13.15 -9.52
C VAL A 378 -13.58 -12.28 -8.56
N LYS A 379 -12.87 -11.71 -7.59
CA LYS A 379 -13.37 -10.79 -6.57
C LYS A 379 -12.85 -9.37 -6.81
N ARG A 380 -11.70 -9.23 -7.48
CA ARG A 380 -11.13 -7.94 -7.87
C ARG A 380 -10.97 -7.86 -9.37
N LEU A 381 -11.56 -6.84 -9.97
CA LEU A 381 -11.40 -6.54 -11.39
C LEU A 381 -10.91 -5.10 -11.58
N GLY A 382 -9.91 -4.94 -12.44
CA GLY A 382 -9.36 -3.65 -12.83
C GLY A 382 -9.23 -3.49 -14.33
N TRP A 383 -9.70 -2.38 -14.93
CA TRP A 383 -9.44 -2.09 -16.34
C TRP A 383 -9.66 -0.63 -16.73
N ASN A 384 -9.21 -0.28 -17.94
CA ASN A 384 -9.45 1.04 -18.51
C ASN A 384 -10.84 1.17 -19.13
N VAL A 385 -11.65 2.07 -18.56
CA VAL A 385 -13.00 2.37 -19.05
C VAL A 385 -12.93 3.62 -19.92
N PRO A 386 -13.35 3.54 -21.20
CA PRO A 386 -13.52 4.73 -22.03
C PRO A 386 -14.48 5.71 -21.37
N TYR A 387 -14.11 6.98 -21.31
CA TYR A 387 -14.90 7.99 -20.59
C TYR A 387 -16.33 8.11 -21.13
N GLU A 388 -16.49 8.04 -22.46
CA GLU A 388 -17.78 8.19 -23.15
C GLU A 388 -18.73 7.00 -22.95
N ASP A 389 -18.20 5.81 -22.66
CA ASP A 389 -18.98 4.56 -22.58
C ASP A 389 -19.19 4.04 -21.15
N GLN A 390 -18.85 4.82 -20.13
CA GLN A 390 -18.87 4.36 -18.72
C GLN A 390 -20.14 3.61 -18.33
N SER A 391 -21.32 4.13 -18.69
CA SER A 391 -22.61 3.52 -18.35
C SER A 391 -22.77 2.09 -18.89
N ASN A 392 -22.28 1.82 -20.10
CA ASN A 392 -22.36 0.48 -20.71
C ASN A 392 -21.45 -0.51 -19.98
N TYR A 393 -20.23 -0.09 -19.63
CA TYR A 393 -19.29 -0.91 -18.87
C TYR A 393 -19.77 -1.17 -17.43
N LEU A 394 -20.34 -0.15 -16.78
CA LEU A 394 -20.86 -0.27 -15.42
C LEU A 394 -22.10 -1.17 -15.35
N GLY A 395 -23.00 -1.09 -16.34
CA GLY A 395 -24.14 -2.02 -16.44
C GLY A 395 -23.71 -3.45 -16.77
N PHE A 396 -22.54 -3.63 -17.40
CA PHE A 396 -22.00 -4.96 -17.67
C PHE A 396 -21.44 -5.61 -16.41
N ILE A 397 -20.61 -4.87 -15.67
CA ILE A 397 -19.96 -5.41 -14.45
C ILE A 397 -20.94 -5.65 -13.32
N SER A 398 -22.13 -5.03 -13.34
CA SER A 398 -23.19 -5.28 -12.35
C SER A 398 -23.75 -6.71 -12.36
N CYS A 399 -23.19 -7.59 -13.18
CA CYS A 399 -23.49 -9.02 -13.20
C CYS A 399 -22.40 -9.86 -12.51
N MET A 400 -21.34 -9.23 -11.97
CA MET A 400 -20.16 -9.90 -11.43
C MET A 400 -20.10 -9.76 -9.91
N LYS A 401 -19.77 -10.82 -9.16
CA LYS A 401 -19.66 -10.78 -7.69
C LYS A 401 -18.34 -10.16 -7.22
N LEU A 402 -18.11 -8.89 -7.55
CA LEU A 402 -16.89 -8.18 -7.21
C LEU A 402 -16.94 -7.59 -5.79
N GLU A 403 -15.88 -7.81 -5.02
CA GLU A 403 -15.65 -7.14 -3.74
C GLU A 403 -14.86 -5.84 -3.95
N ARG A 404 -13.99 -5.81 -4.97
CA ARG A 404 -13.07 -4.71 -5.25
C ARG A 404 -13.07 -4.36 -6.73
N LEU A 405 -13.15 -3.07 -7.04
CA LEU A 405 -13.18 -2.56 -8.40
C LEU A 405 -12.08 -1.53 -8.60
N GLN A 406 -11.35 -1.62 -9.72
CA GLN A 406 -10.38 -0.61 -10.14
C GLN A 406 -10.71 -0.08 -11.53
N ILE A 407 -10.92 1.23 -11.64
CA ILE A 407 -11.30 1.86 -12.90
C ILE A 407 -10.20 2.82 -13.29
N PHE A 408 -9.63 2.61 -14.47
CA PHE A 408 -8.68 3.52 -15.09
C PHE A 408 -9.44 4.41 -16.07
N LEU A 409 -9.65 5.67 -15.73
CA LEU A 409 -10.44 6.63 -16.50
C LEU A 409 -9.50 7.62 -17.19
N HIS A 410 -9.49 7.62 -18.52
CA HIS A 410 -8.82 8.70 -19.28
C HIS A 410 -9.83 9.83 -19.52
N LEU A 411 -9.64 10.94 -18.81
CA LEU A 411 -10.53 12.09 -18.84
C LEU A 411 -10.37 12.88 -20.16
N PRO A 412 -11.47 13.42 -20.71
CA PRO A 412 -11.41 14.19 -21.95
C PRO A 412 -10.71 15.53 -21.75
N GLY A 413 -10.37 16.18 -22.86
CA GLY A 413 -9.90 17.58 -22.86
C GLY A 413 -10.98 18.57 -22.41
N THR A 414 -12.26 18.22 -22.58
CA THR A 414 -13.41 19.02 -22.14
C THR A 414 -13.66 18.92 -20.64
N SER A 415 -14.57 19.73 -20.12
CA SER A 415 -15.02 19.65 -18.72
C SER A 415 -15.67 18.30 -18.41
N SER A 416 -15.53 17.85 -17.16
CA SER A 416 -16.06 16.59 -16.63
C SER A 416 -16.45 16.75 -15.16
N ASN A 417 -17.10 15.75 -14.58
CA ASN A 417 -17.39 15.70 -13.13
C ASN A 417 -16.13 15.66 -12.24
N TYR A 418 -14.95 15.42 -12.82
CA TYR A 418 -13.69 15.26 -12.09
C TYR A 418 -12.78 16.48 -12.18
N CYS A 419 -12.91 17.28 -13.25
CA CYS A 419 -12.09 18.47 -13.49
C CYS A 419 -12.66 19.32 -14.64
N GLY A 420 -12.27 20.60 -14.67
CA GLY A 420 -12.63 21.52 -15.74
C GLY A 420 -11.95 21.22 -17.08
N GLU A 421 -12.27 22.02 -18.10
CA GLU A 421 -11.69 21.96 -19.45
C GLU A 421 -10.19 22.33 -19.47
N LEU A 422 -9.43 21.70 -20.36
CA LEU A 422 -8.05 22.09 -20.67
C LEU A 422 -8.05 23.46 -21.37
N ILE A 423 -7.34 24.42 -20.80
CA ILE A 423 -7.23 25.76 -21.38
C ILE A 423 -5.86 25.86 -22.05
N ALA A 424 -5.85 26.13 -23.36
CA ALA A 424 -4.63 26.42 -24.09
C ALA A 424 -4.16 27.86 -23.80
N GLU A 425 -2.93 28.00 -23.33
CA GLU A 425 -2.26 29.29 -23.18
C GLU A 425 -1.70 29.76 -24.54
N ARG A 426 -1.26 31.04 -24.61
CA ARG A 426 -0.80 31.68 -25.87
C ARG A 426 0.34 30.96 -26.59
N MET A 427 1.08 30.08 -25.89
CA MET A 427 2.20 29.31 -26.43
C MET A 427 1.85 27.85 -26.75
N GLY A 428 0.56 27.46 -26.66
CA GLY A 428 0.13 26.08 -26.88
C GLY A 428 0.32 25.15 -25.68
N GLU A 429 0.84 25.65 -24.56
CA GLU A 429 0.80 24.94 -23.28
C GLU A 429 -0.67 24.77 -22.86
N MET A 430 -1.10 23.53 -22.65
CA MET A 430 -2.42 23.20 -22.11
C MET A 430 -2.24 22.73 -20.68
N ARG A 431 -2.54 23.60 -19.71
CA ARG A 431 -2.50 23.21 -18.30
C ARG A 431 -3.80 22.54 -17.90
N SER A 432 -3.69 21.45 -17.15
CA SER A 432 -4.88 20.84 -16.56
C SER A 432 -5.35 21.66 -15.37
N PRO A 433 -6.64 22.05 -15.30
CA PRO A 433 -7.21 22.61 -14.08
C PRO A 433 -7.07 21.61 -12.93
N ALA A 434 -7.12 22.14 -11.71
CA ALA A 434 -7.14 21.32 -10.51
C ALA A 434 -8.28 20.29 -10.56
N LEU A 435 -8.04 19.12 -9.95
CA LEU A 435 -9.10 18.14 -9.75
C LEU A 435 -10.19 18.74 -8.87
N ASP A 436 -11.44 18.59 -9.31
CA ASP A 436 -12.61 18.83 -8.47
C ASP A 436 -12.71 17.67 -7.48
N LYS A 437 -12.23 17.90 -6.27
CA LYS A 437 -12.20 16.90 -5.21
C LYS A 437 -13.62 16.43 -4.84
N GLU A 438 -14.55 17.37 -4.67
CA GLU A 438 -15.93 17.05 -4.28
C GLU A 438 -16.67 16.35 -5.40
N GLY A 439 -16.53 16.84 -6.64
CA GLY A 439 -17.09 16.22 -7.83
C GLY A 439 -16.55 14.79 -8.05
N SER A 440 -15.25 14.59 -7.89
CA SER A 440 -14.61 13.26 -8.01
C SER A 440 -15.11 12.28 -6.94
N GLN A 441 -15.26 12.73 -5.70
CA GLN A 441 -15.80 11.92 -4.61
C GLN A 441 -17.27 11.57 -4.84
N ALA A 442 -18.09 12.54 -5.25
CA ALA A 442 -19.49 12.32 -5.58
C ALA A 442 -19.65 11.33 -6.75
N ALA A 443 -18.83 11.46 -7.80
CA ALA A 443 -18.83 10.53 -8.92
C ALA A 443 -18.44 9.10 -8.50
N ALA A 444 -17.42 8.95 -7.66
CA ALA A 444 -17.02 7.65 -7.14
C ALA A 444 -18.11 6.99 -6.27
N VAL A 445 -18.77 7.76 -5.40
CA VAL A 445 -19.91 7.28 -4.60
C VAL A 445 -21.07 6.88 -5.50
N ALA A 446 -21.38 7.67 -6.53
CA ALA A 446 -22.44 7.34 -7.47
C ALA A 446 -22.17 6.02 -8.20
N ILE A 447 -20.92 5.76 -8.62
CA ILE A 447 -20.53 4.47 -9.22
C ILE A 447 -20.78 3.33 -8.23
N MET A 448 -20.30 3.43 -6.98
CA MET A 448 -20.49 2.38 -5.97
C MET A 448 -21.96 2.12 -5.65
N GLN A 449 -22.77 3.17 -5.51
CA GLN A 449 -24.20 3.08 -5.24
C GLN A 449 -24.96 2.44 -6.39
N ASN A 450 -24.66 2.83 -7.64
CA ASN A 450 -25.29 2.27 -8.82
C ASN A 450 -25.02 0.76 -8.94
N LEU A 451 -23.77 0.34 -8.70
CA LEU A 451 -23.40 -1.07 -8.74
C LEU A 451 -24.08 -1.87 -7.63
N THR A 452 -24.08 -1.34 -6.40
CA THR A 452 -24.76 -1.97 -5.26
C THR A 452 -26.26 -2.15 -5.51
N ALA A 453 -26.91 -1.16 -6.12
CA ALA A 453 -28.35 -1.20 -6.43
C ALA A 453 -28.70 -2.24 -7.51
N LEU A 454 -27.83 -2.45 -8.49
CA LEU A 454 -28.06 -3.40 -9.59
C LEU A 454 -27.79 -4.86 -9.17
N GLU A 455 -26.82 -5.07 -8.30
CA GLU A 455 -26.27 -6.38 -7.99
C GLU A 455 -26.92 -7.08 -6.79
N GLY A 456 -27.38 -6.31 -5.80
CA GLY A 456 -27.71 -6.84 -4.48
C GLY A 456 -26.49 -7.36 -3.69
N HIS A 457 -25.28 -7.31 -4.25
CA HIS A 457 -24.01 -7.47 -3.54
C HIS A 457 -23.25 -6.13 -3.48
N LYS A 458 -22.45 -6.00 -2.42
CA LYS A 458 -21.81 -4.74 -2.04
C LYS A 458 -20.35 -4.72 -2.51
N ILE A 459 -20.00 -3.69 -3.27
CA ILE A 459 -18.59 -3.39 -3.56
C ILE A 459 -17.99 -2.72 -2.32
N GLU A 460 -16.98 -3.36 -1.73
CA GLU A 460 -16.33 -2.86 -0.52
C GLU A 460 -15.37 -1.72 -0.83
N ARG A 461 -14.75 -1.77 -2.00
CA ARG A 461 -13.66 -0.86 -2.39
C ARG A 461 -13.68 -0.54 -3.88
N LEU A 462 -13.72 0.75 -4.20
CA LEU A 462 -13.51 1.29 -5.54
C LEU A 462 -12.20 2.08 -5.58
N THR A 463 -11.33 1.81 -6.54
CA THR A 463 -10.15 2.66 -6.82
C THR A 463 -10.29 3.27 -8.21
N LEU A 464 -10.36 4.59 -8.28
CA LEU A 464 -10.33 5.36 -9.52
C LEU A 464 -8.90 5.83 -9.77
N HIS A 465 -8.40 5.49 -10.95
CA HIS A 465 -7.15 5.98 -11.51
C HIS A 465 -7.51 6.98 -12.61
N LEU A 466 -7.44 8.27 -12.29
CA LEU A 466 -7.76 9.36 -13.19
C LEU A 466 -6.52 9.71 -14.01
N MET A 467 -6.62 9.59 -15.32
CA MET A 467 -5.60 9.97 -16.28
C MET A 467 -6.06 11.17 -17.08
N ARG A 468 -5.14 12.05 -17.46
CA ARG A 468 -5.39 13.04 -18.49
C ARG A 468 -4.14 13.24 -19.34
N THR A 469 -4.32 13.58 -20.61
CA THR A 469 -3.20 14.00 -21.47
C THR A 469 -3.30 15.50 -21.69
N ALA A 470 -2.26 16.20 -21.25
CA ALA A 470 -2.08 17.64 -21.41
C ALA A 470 -0.90 17.89 -22.38
N CYS A 471 -0.61 19.15 -22.70
CA CYS A 471 0.48 19.50 -23.61
C CYS A 471 1.38 20.57 -23.01
N TRP A 472 2.70 20.38 -23.11
CA TRP A 472 3.70 21.40 -22.79
C TRP A 472 3.71 22.50 -23.87
N ASP A 473 4.60 23.48 -23.72
CA ASP A 473 4.93 24.43 -24.79
C ASP A 473 5.18 23.66 -26.12
N ARG A 474 4.64 24.20 -27.22
CA ARG A 474 4.73 23.62 -28.58
C ARG A 474 3.98 22.30 -28.80
N GLY A 475 3.11 21.90 -27.87
CA GLY A 475 2.17 20.80 -28.09
C GLY A 475 2.70 19.42 -27.70
N ASP A 476 3.86 19.32 -27.05
CA ASP A 476 4.42 18.03 -26.62
C ASP A 476 3.52 17.41 -25.53
N PRO A 477 2.93 16.23 -25.77
CA PRO A 477 1.97 15.66 -24.85
C PRO A 477 2.66 15.12 -23.59
N TYR A 478 2.05 15.37 -22.43
CA TYR A 478 2.42 14.73 -21.17
C TYR A 478 1.20 14.15 -20.48
N LYS A 479 1.44 13.13 -19.65
CA LYS A 479 0.38 12.47 -18.90
C LYS A 479 0.32 13.03 -17.49
N LEU A 480 -0.91 13.20 -17.03
CA LEU A 480 -1.24 13.51 -15.66
C LEU A 480 -1.96 12.31 -15.06
N TRP A 481 -1.69 12.06 -13.79
CA TRP A 481 -2.26 10.97 -13.03
C TRP A 481 -2.82 11.49 -11.71
N ALA A 482 -3.86 10.84 -11.23
CA ALA A 482 -4.32 10.99 -9.87
C ALA A 482 -5.05 9.72 -9.44
N LYS A 483 -5.05 9.45 -8.14
CA LYS A 483 -5.72 8.28 -7.57
C LYS A 483 -6.71 8.68 -6.49
N LEU A 484 -7.86 8.03 -6.51
CA LEU A 484 -8.91 8.17 -5.50
C LEU A 484 -9.38 6.77 -5.13
N GLN A 485 -9.33 6.42 -3.86
CA GLN A 485 -9.94 5.18 -3.36
C GLN A 485 -11.12 5.52 -2.47
N VAL A 486 -12.23 4.83 -2.68
CA VAL A 486 -13.44 4.91 -1.87
C VAL A 486 -13.70 3.55 -1.24
N ARG A 487 -13.94 3.54 0.07
CA ARG A 487 -14.30 2.35 0.84
C ARG A 487 -15.68 2.51 1.44
N GLN A 488 -16.48 1.46 1.38
CA GLN A 488 -17.86 1.47 1.91
C GLN A 488 -17.95 0.70 3.21
N HIS A 489 -18.24 1.40 4.31
CA HIS A 489 -18.44 0.80 5.62
C HIS A 489 -19.94 0.71 5.94
N GLU A 490 -20.37 -0.46 6.38
CA GLU A 490 -21.71 -0.63 6.96
C GLU A 490 -21.59 -0.69 8.47
N HIS A 491 -22.40 0.12 9.14
CA HIS A 491 -22.59 0.03 10.57
C HIS A 491 -23.95 -0.60 10.85
N PRO A 492 -24.05 -1.57 11.78
CA PRO A 492 -25.33 -2.16 12.15
C PRO A 492 -26.36 -1.06 12.51
N GLY A 493 -27.42 -0.95 11.72
CA GLY A 493 -28.53 0.00 11.94
C GLY A 493 -28.27 1.46 11.55
N LYS A 494 -27.22 1.79 10.77
CA LYS A 494 -26.97 3.17 10.30
C LYS A 494 -26.80 3.27 8.78
N GLN A 495 -26.94 4.49 8.29
CA GLN A 495 -26.69 4.89 6.90
C GLN A 495 -25.27 4.51 6.46
N VAL A 496 -25.14 4.05 5.21
CA VAL A 496 -23.86 3.72 4.57
C VAL A 496 -22.92 4.91 4.66
N LYS A 497 -21.69 4.68 5.15
CA LYS A 497 -20.62 5.68 5.18
C LYS A 497 -19.54 5.35 4.16
N PHE A 498 -19.02 6.39 3.52
CA PHE A 498 -17.92 6.29 2.58
C PHE A 498 -16.67 6.93 3.18
N GLU A 499 -15.55 6.22 3.06
CA GLU A 499 -14.22 6.71 3.41
C GLU A 499 -13.44 6.95 2.12
N PHE A 500 -12.74 8.08 2.04
CA PHE A 500 -11.98 8.49 0.86
C PHE A 500 -10.49 8.56 1.18
N LEU A 501 -9.67 7.92 0.35
CA LEU A 501 -8.21 7.87 0.45
C LEU A 501 -7.56 8.30 -0.88
N GLY A 502 -6.27 8.67 -0.83
CA GLY A 502 -5.50 9.16 -1.97
C GLY A 502 -5.33 10.68 -1.98
N LYS A 503 -4.28 11.17 -2.64
CA LYS A 503 -3.89 12.59 -2.61
C LYS A 503 -4.84 13.48 -3.41
N GLN A 504 -5.61 12.89 -4.36
CA GLN A 504 -6.63 13.58 -5.18
C GLN A 504 -6.10 14.86 -5.85
N ARG A 505 -4.85 14.83 -6.31
CA ARG A 505 -4.18 15.93 -7.02
C ARG A 505 -3.46 15.36 -8.23
N TRP A 506 -3.27 16.19 -9.26
CA TRP A 506 -2.50 15.80 -10.43
C TRP A 506 -1.02 15.60 -10.09
N THR A 507 -0.47 14.49 -10.55
CA THR A 507 0.97 14.18 -10.54
C THR A 507 1.41 13.86 -11.98
N TYR A 508 2.71 14.02 -12.26
CA TYR A 508 3.28 13.73 -13.59
C TYR A 508 3.66 12.26 -13.78
N GLU A 509 3.86 11.55 -12.67
CA GLU A 509 4.26 10.15 -12.62
C GLU A 509 3.36 9.42 -11.60
N ASP A 510 3.23 8.10 -11.74
CA ASP A 510 2.59 7.25 -10.73
C ASP A 510 3.50 7.30 -9.49
N GLU A 511 3.19 8.18 -8.53
CA GLU A 511 3.99 8.34 -7.32
C GLU A 511 3.89 7.02 -6.53
N VAL A 512 4.99 6.28 -6.43
CA VAL A 512 5.06 5.03 -5.66
C VAL A 512 4.55 5.22 -4.23
N GLU A 513 4.78 6.41 -3.65
CA GLU A 513 4.20 6.80 -2.36
C GLU A 513 2.68 6.63 -2.30
N GLU A 514 1.95 7.11 -3.32
CA GLU A 514 0.49 7.04 -3.36
C GLU A 514 0.02 5.58 -3.57
N GLU A 515 0.82 4.74 -4.23
CA GLU A 515 0.54 3.30 -4.29
C GLU A 515 0.65 2.64 -2.91
N LEU A 516 1.72 2.95 -2.17
CA LEU A 516 2.01 2.37 -0.86
C LEU A 516 1.05 2.84 0.23
N GLU A 517 0.64 4.12 0.20
CA GLU A 517 -0.33 4.68 1.14
C GLU A 517 -1.70 3.98 1.06
N LEU A 518 -2.07 3.48 -0.13
CA LEU A 518 -3.40 2.92 -0.38
C LEU A 518 -3.52 1.42 -0.11
N ASP A 519 -2.40 0.71 -0.11
CA ASP A 519 -2.33 -0.72 0.23
C ASP A 519 -2.28 -0.95 1.76
N TRP A 520 -2.06 0.11 2.54
CA TRP A 520 -2.01 0.01 3.99
C TRP A 520 -3.40 -0.32 4.58
N PRO A 521 -3.53 -1.34 5.44
CA PRO A 521 -4.68 -1.41 6.33
C PRO A 521 -4.62 -0.17 7.23
N VAL A 522 -5.64 0.69 7.18
CA VAL A 522 -5.68 1.95 7.94
C VAL A 522 -5.34 1.65 9.39
N ALA A 523 -4.12 1.99 9.80
CA ALA A 523 -3.75 2.05 11.20
C ALA A 523 -4.41 3.32 11.74
N LEU A 524 -5.18 3.13 12.80
CA LEU A 524 -5.98 4.11 13.51
C LEU A 524 -5.27 5.41 13.86
#